data_AF-A0A812SH15-F1
#
_entry.id   AF-A0A812SH15-F1
#
_cell.length_a   1.000
_cell.length_b   1.000
_cell.length_c   1.000
_cell.angle_alpha   90.00
_cell.angle_beta   90.00
_cell.angle_gamma   90.00
#
_symmetry.space_group_name_H-M   'P 1'
#
loop_
_entity.id
_entity.type
_entity.pdbx_description
1 polymer ?
#
loop_
_entity_poly.entity_id
_entity_poly.type
_entity_poly.pdbx_seq_one_letter_code
_entity_poly.pdbx_strand_id
1 'polypeptide(L)'
;LPSLLKRAAKAGCSIYAFGFGTDHDAQMLHEIAEVARTPFTYVENTAAVPEAFAGVVSGLSSIVAQQVQLSIKCDAVLKDVNTPFQVERDGERNAVVTIPDIFAEERRDILLELSVAE
;
A
#
# COMPACT_ATOMS: atom_id res chain seq x y z
N LEU A 1 13.02 10.34 8.25
CA LEU A 1 12.15 9.52 7.37
C LEU A 1 10.91 8.95 8.08
N PRO A 2 11.00 8.26 9.24
CA PRO A 2 9.82 7.62 9.87
C PRO A 2 8.68 8.59 10.22
N SER A 3 9.03 9.80 10.66
CA SER A 3 8.06 10.85 10.98
C SER A 3 7.30 11.40 9.77
N LEU A 4 7.95 11.45 8.60
CA LEU A 4 7.33 11.90 7.34
C LEU A 4 6.28 10.88 6.89
N LEU A 5 6.65 9.61 6.85
CA LEU A 5 5.77 8.50 6.46
C LEU A 5 4.55 8.42 7.38
N LYS A 6 4.75 8.54 8.70
CA LYS A 6 3.64 8.55 9.67
C LYS A 6 2.68 9.71 9.43
N ARG A 7 3.20 10.89 9.10
CA ARG A 7 2.38 12.07 8.78
C ARG A 7 1.62 11.90 7.47
N ALA A 8 2.26 11.38 6.43
CA ALA A 8 1.64 11.12 5.14
C ALA A 8 0.51 10.08 5.27
N ALA A 9 0.78 8.96 5.94
CA ALA A 9 -0.23 7.94 6.24
C ALA A 9 -1.42 8.52 7.02
N LYS A 10 -1.17 9.35 8.05
CA LYS A 10 -2.23 10.03 8.81
C LYS A 10 -3.06 10.99 7.94
N ALA A 11 -2.45 11.59 6.93
CA ALA A 11 -3.11 12.52 6.00
C ALA A 11 -3.77 11.80 4.80
N GLY A 12 -3.65 10.47 4.69
CA GLY A 12 -4.11 9.74 3.51
C GLY A 12 -3.33 10.11 2.24
N CYS A 13 -2.04 10.43 2.38
CA CYS A 13 -1.17 10.77 1.26
C CYS A 13 -0.14 9.68 1.01
N SER A 14 0.04 9.34 -0.26
CA SER A 14 1.15 8.50 -0.73
C SER A 14 2.40 9.34 -1.00
N ILE A 15 3.58 8.75 -0.81
CA ILE A 15 4.88 9.41 -1.05
C ILE A 15 5.54 8.69 -2.22
N TYR A 16 5.81 9.39 -3.33
CA TYR A 16 6.54 8.83 -4.48
C TYR A 16 7.94 9.44 -4.55
N ALA A 17 8.95 8.60 -4.80
CA ALA A 17 10.33 9.03 -4.92
C ALA A 17 10.75 9.10 -6.40
N PHE A 18 11.25 10.26 -6.82
CA PHE A 18 11.79 10.48 -8.16
C PHE A 18 13.27 10.86 -8.09
N GLY A 19 14.12 10.16 -8.83
CA GLY A 19 15.55 10.47 -8.95
C GLY A 19 15.83 11.08 -10.32
N PHE A 20 16.41 12.28 -10.37
CA PHE A 20 16.67 12.99 -11.63
C PHE A 20 18.17 13.01 -11.97
N GLY A 21 18.51 12.62 -13.19
CA GLY A 21 19.90 12.62 -13.69
C GLY A 21 20.83 11.72 -12.87
N THR A 22 22.13 11.72 -13.16
CA THR A 22 23.07 10.77 -12.56
C THR A 22 23.49 11.10 -11.13
N ASP A 23 23.19 12.31 -10.65
CA ASP A 23 23.76 12.84 -9.40
C ASP A 23 22.82 12.65 -8.19
N HIS A 24 21.69 11.97 -8.37
CA HIS A 24 20.80 11.63 -7.27
C HIS A 24 21.32 10.44 -6.45
N ASP A 25 20.98 10.38 -5.17
CA ASP A 25 21.24 9.22 -4.33
C ASP A 25 20.16 8.15 -4.58
N ALA A 26 20.43 7.25 -5.53
CA ALA A 26 19.50 6.19 -5.93
C ALA A 26 19.18 5.24 -4.77
N GLN A 27 20.16 4.93 -3.92
CA GLN A 27 19.96 4.02 -2.79
C GLN A 27 19.01 4.63 -1.77
N MET A 28 19.26 5.87 -1.37
CA MET A 28 18.38 6.57 -0.42
C MET A 28 16.95 6.70 -0.97
N LEU A 29 16.78 7.05 -2.25
CA LEU A 29 15.44 7.19 -2.84
C LEU A 29 14.72 5.83 -2.97
N HIS A 30 15.45 4.76 -3.24
CA HIS A 30 14.90 3.41 -3.24
C HIS A 30 14.43 3.01 -1.84
N GLU A 31 15.23 3.24 -0.80
CA GLU A 31 14.85 2.99 0.60
C GLU A 31 13.60 3.78 1.00
N ILE A 32 13.49 5.05 0.58
CA ILE A 32 12.27 5.85 0.81
C ILE A 32 11.05 5.21 0.15
N ALA A 33 11.18 4.82 -1.12
CA ALA A 33 10.10 4.23 -1.90
C ALA A 33 9.64 2.89 -1.32
N GLU A 34 10.58 2.04 -0.90
CA GLU A 34 10.28 0.76 -0.24
C GLU A 34 9.48 0.96 1.04
N VAL A 35 9.93 1.85 1.93
CA VAL A 35 9.22 2.10 3.19
C VAL A 35 7.87 2.79 2.96
N ALA A 36 7.77 3.63 1.92
CA ALA A 36 6.51 4.23 1.49
C ALA A 36 5.55 3.24 0.81
N ARG A 37 6.03 2.06 0.41
CA ARG A 37 5.31 1.05 -0.40
C ARG A 37 4.80 1.63 -1.72
N THR A 38 5.65 2.43 -2.36
CA THR A 38 5.41 3.07 -3.67
C THR A 38 6.58 2.79 -4.60
N PRO A 39 6.42 2.86 -5.92
CA PRO A 39 7.55 2.74 -6.84
C PRO A 39 8.55 3.89 -6.68
N PHE A 40 9.83 3.57 -6.84
CA PHE A 40 10.88 4.54 -7.16
C PHE A 40 10.92 4.74 -8.68
N THR A 41 11.02 5.99 -9.14
CA THR A 41 11.10 6.31 -10.57
C THR A 41 12.38 7.09 -10.87
N TYR A 42 13.25 6.49 -11.68
CA TYR A 42 14.41 7.19 -12.23
C TYR A 42 14.00 7.98 -13.48
N VAL A 43 14.41 9.24 -13.53
CA VAL A 43 14.14 10.18 -14.63
C VAL A 43 15.48 10.65 -15.20
N GLU A 44 15.85 10.07 -16.34
CA GLU A 44 17.17 10.25 -16.94
C GLU A 44 17.46 11.71 -17.34
N ASN A 45 16.46 12.41 -17.88
CA ASN A 45 16.59 13.79 -18.31
C ASN A 45 15.27 14.55 -18.19
N THR A 46 15.33 15.88 -18.33
CA THR A 46 14.16 16.76 -18.16
C THR A 46 13.04 16.51 -19.16
N ALA A 47 13.33 15.92 -20.34
CA ALA A 47 12.31 15.58 -21.32
C ALA A 47 11.43 14.39 -20.89
N ALA A 48 11.94 13.51 -20.03
CA ALA A 48 11.19 12.37 -19.47
C ALA A 48 10.30 12.73 -18.27
N VAL A 49 10.41 13.96 -17.74
CA VAL A 49 9.65 14.43 -16.58
C VAL A 49 8.14 14.32 -16.82
N PRO A 50 7.54 14.83 -17.92
CA PRO A 50 6.09 14.79 -18.09
C PRO A 50 5.54 13.37 -18.08
N GLU A 51 6.26 12.42 -18.70
CA GLU A 51 5.88 11.01 -18.75
C GLU A 51 5.94 10.35 -17.37
N ALA A 52 7.05 10.57 -16.63
CA ALA A 52 7.23 10.03 -15.29
C ALA A 52 6.12 10.50 -14.33
N PHE A 53 5.73 11.78 -14.41
CA PHE A 53 4.63 12.32 -13.61
C PHE A 53 3.26 11.84 -14.09
N ALA A 54 3.03 11.74 -15.42
CA ALA A 54 1.77 11.28 -15.98
C ALA A 54 1.42 9.86 -15.50
N GLY A 55 2.40 8.96 -15.43
CA GLY A 55 2.20 7.61 -14.91
C GLY A 55 1.68 7.60 -13.48
N VAL A 56 2.33 8.38 -12.59
CA VAL A 56 1.91 8.48 -11.18
C VAL A 56 0.55 9.17 -11.03
N VAL A 57 0.32 10.28 -11.75
CA VAL A 57 -0.97 10.99 -11.72
C VAL A 57 -2.10 10.11 -12.24
N SER A 58 -1.86 9.34 -13.31
CA SER A 58 -2.82 8.38 -13.84
C SER A 58 -3.19 7.32 -12.80
N GLY A 59 -2.18 6.74 -12.13
CA GLY A 59 -2.40 5.80 -11.03
C GLY A 59 -3.20 6.43 -9.88
N LEU A 60 -2.85 7.64 -9.45
CA LEU A 60 -3.61 8.34 -8.40
C LEU A 60 -5.06 8.62 -8.82
N SER A 61 -5.29 8.94 -10.09
CA SER A 61 -6.63 9.20 -10.63
C SER A 61 -7.49 7.94 -10.77
N SER A 62 -6.87 6.76 -10.78
CA SER A 62 -7.59 5.49 -10.84
C SER A 62 -7.89 4.90 -9.48
N ILE A 63 -7.50 5.54 -8.37
CA ILE A 63 -7.87 5.10 -7.02
C ILE A 63 -9.39 5.21 -6.82
N VAL A 64 -10.04 4.07 -6.53
CA VAL A 64 -11.48 3.99 -6.27
C VAL A 64 -11.83 3.86 -4.79
N ALA A 65 -10.87 3.45 -3.96
CA ALA A 65 -11.05 3.41 -2.51
C ALA A 65 -9.72 3.63 -1.77
N GLN A 66 -9.78 4.34 -0.64
CA GLN A 66 -8.65 4.60 0.26
C GLN A 66 -9.07 4.27 1.70
N GLN A 67 -8.10 4.03 2.58
CA GLN A 67 -8.33 3.64 3.98
C GLN A 67 -9.29 2.46 4.14
N VAL A 68 -9.14 1.46 3.28
CA VAL A 68 -10.04 0.31 3.24
C VAL A 68 -9.82 -0.56 4.48
N GLN A 69 -10.90 -0.81 5.21
CA GLN A 69 -10.92 -1.75 6.33
C GLN A 69 -11.84 -2.91 6.01
N LEU A 70 -11.28 -4.11 5.96
CA LEU A 70 -12.05 -5.34 5.83
C LEU A 70 -12.28 -5.91 7.23
N SER A 71 -13.50 -5.74 7.75
CA SER A 71 -13.92 -6.39 9.00
C SER A 71 -14.39 -7.82 8.73
N ILE A 72 -13.71 -8.78 9.34
CA ILE A 72 -13.99 -10.21 9.28
C ILE A 72 -14.67 -10.59 10.59
N LYS A 73 -15.83 -11.26 10.48
CA LYS A 73 -16.55 -11.85 11.61
C LYS A 73 -16.92 -13.28 11.23
N CYS A 74 -16.49 -14.24 12.02
CA CYS A 74 -16.68 -15.66 11.74
C CYS A 74 -17.52 -16.31 12.85
N ASP A 75 -18.39 -17.27 12.48
CA ASP A 75 -19.06 -18.11 13.46
C ASP A 75 -18.13 -19.21 14.02
N ALA A 76 -17.15 -19.61 13.21
CA ALA A 76 -16.07 -20.54 13.55
C ALA A 76 -14.82 -19.79 14.08
N VAL A 77 -13.89 -20.51 14.71
CA VAL A 77 -12.62 -19.93 15.16
C VAL A 77 -11.78 -19.53 13.94
N LEU A 78 -11.37 -18.27 13.88
CA LEU A 78 -10.47 -17.74 12.86
C LEU A 78 -9.02 -18.08 13.22
N LYS A 79 -8.52 -19.17 12.62
CA LYS A 79 -7.14 -19.64 12.84
C LYS A 79 -6.15 -18.67 12.23
N ASP A 80 -6.35 -18.29 10.97
CA ASP A 80 -5.44 -17.37 10.28
C ASP A 80 -6.08 -16.47 9.22
N VAL A 81 -5.44 -15.34 8.97
CA VAL A 81 -5.74 -14.39 7.89
C VAL A 81 -4.47 -14.24 7.06
N ASN A 82 -4.37 -15.03 5.99
CA ASN A 82 -3.20 -15.13 5.15
C ASN A 82 -3.14 -13.94 4.18
N THR A 83 -2.46 -12.87 4.60
CA THR A 83 -2.32 -11.63 3.83
C THR A 83 -1.01 -10.91 4.16
N PRO A 84 -0.38 -10.21 3.20
CA PRO A 84 0.76 -9.33 3.49
C PRO A 84 0.33 -8.01 4.17
N PHE A 85 -0.97 -7.79 4.35
CA PHE A 85 -1.52 -6.56 4.93
C PHE A 85 -1.54 -6.61 6.47
N GLN A 86 -1.67 -5.44 7.09
CA GLN A 86 -1.77 -5.35 8.54
C GLN A 86 -3.12 -5.95 8.99
N VAL A 87 -3.05 -6.91 9.92
CA VAL A 87 -4.22 -7.56 10.52
C VAL A 87 -4.26 -7.22 12.01
N GLU A 88 -5.39 -6.70 12.47
CA GLU A 88 -5.70 -6.49 13.88
C GLU A 88 -6.75 -7.53 14.30
N ARG A 89 -6.45 -8.34 15.33
CA ARG A 89 -7.39 -9.35 15.82
C ARG A 89 -8.18 -8.84 17.02
N ASP A 90 -9.47 -9.14 17.03
CA ASP A 90 -10.39 -8.87 18.15
C ASP A 90 -11.06 -10.19 18.58
N GLY A 91 -10.38 -10.90 19.47
CA GLY A 91 -10.76 -12.24 19.90
C GLY A 91 -10.47 -13.34 18.87
N GLU A 92 -11.10 -14.50 19.06
CA GLU A 92 -10.84 -15.70 18.25
C GLU A 92 -11.66 -15.76 16.95
N ARG A 93 -12.56 -14.80 16.74
CA ARG A 93 -13.57 -14.85 15.67
C ARG A 93 -13.67 -13.56 14.86
N ASN A 94 -12.96 -12.51 15.25
CA ASN A 94 -12.98 -11.25 14.54
C ASN A 94 -11.57 -10.79 14.22
N ALA A 95 -11.43 -10.18 13.06
CA ALA A 95 -10.22 -9.49 12.64
C ALA A 95 -10.58 -8.31 11.75
N VAL A 96 -9.70 -7.31 11.70
CA VAL A 96 -9.76 -6.20 10.76
C VAL A 96 -8.48 -6.21 9.96
N VAL A 97 -8.61 -6.27 8.63
CA VAL A 97 -7.47 -6.13 7.70
C VAL A 97 -7.47 -4.71 7.16
N THR A 98 -6.36 -4.01 7.33
CA THR A 98 -6.15 -2.68 6.72
C THR A 98 -5.56 -2.88 5.33
N ILE A 99 -6.39 -2.67 4.31
CA ILE A 99 -6.01 -2.84 2.92
C ILE A 99 -5.53 -1.49 2.35
N PRO A 100 -4.42 -1.44 1.59
CA PRO A 100 -3.98 -0.24 0.88
C PRO A 100 -5.02 0.28 -0.12
N ASP A 101 -4.68 1.40 -0.79
CA ASP A 101 -5.51 1.97 -1.85
C ASP A 101 -5.87 0.91 -2.92
N ILE A 102 -7.13 0.93 -3.34
CA ILE A 102 -7.65 0.07 -4.40
C ILE A 102 -7.77 0.89 -5.66
N PHE A 103 -7.14 0.41 -6.73
CA PHE A 103 -7.23 1.02 -8.07
C PHE A 103 -8.43 0.48 -8.85
N ALA A 104 -8.87 1.20 -9.87
CA ALA A 104 -9.92 0.75 -10.77
C ALA A 104 -9.53 -0.58 -11.43
N GLU A 105 -10.50 -1.47 -11.61
CA GLU A 105 -10.32 -2.84 -12.13
C GLU A 105 -9.41 -3.75 -11.28
N GLU A 106 -8.99 -3.30 -10.10
CA GLU A 106 -8.20 -4.12 -9.20
C GLU A 106 -9.06 -5.13 -8.43
N ARG A 107 -8.52 -6.34 -8.26
CA ARG A 107 -9.04 -7.35 -7.35
C ARG A 107 -7.98 -7.74 -6.30
N ARG A 108 -8.42 -7.90 -5.06
CA ARG A 108 -7.63 -8.42 -3.94
C ARG A 108 -8.37 -9.60 -3.32
N ASP A 109 -7.67 -10.71 -3.14
CA ASP A 109 -8.19 -11.89 -2.45
C ASP A 109 -7.51 -12.02 -1.08
N ILE A 110 -8.29 -12.34 -0.04
CA ILE A 110 -7.82 -12.55 1.33
C ILE A 110 -8.16 -13.99 1.73
N LEU A 111 -7.15 -14.80 2.02
CA LEU A 111 -7.33 -16.20 2.39
C LEU A 111 -7.52 -16.33 3.90
N LEU A 112 -8.60 -16.99 4.32
CA LEU A 112 -8.93 -17.23 5.73
C LEU A 112 -8.78 -18.72 6.05
N GLU A 113 -8.17 -19.02 7.19
CA GLU A 113 -8.16 -20.36 7.76
C GLU A 113 -9.11 -20.41 8.96
N LEU A 114 -10.03 -21.37 8.96
CA LEU A 114 -11.06 -21.52 9.99
C LEU A 114 -10.96 -22.89 10.68
N SER A 115 -11.26 -22.94 11.98
CA SER A 115 -11.52 -24.17 12.73
C SER A 115 -13.02 -24.35 12.88
N VAL A 116 -13.57 -25.31 12.15
CA VAL A 116 -14.97 -25.72 12.30
C VAL A 116 -15.05 -26.77 13.41
N ALA A 117 -16.05 -26.67 14.30
CA ALA A 117 -16.33 -27.73 15.25
C ALA A 117 -16.94 -28.93 14.51
N GLU A 118 -16.58 -30.15 14.90
CA GLU A 118 -17.22 -31.38 14.40
C GLU A 118 -18.70 -31.48 14.80
#